data_AF-A0A6I3N9E9-F1
#
_entry.id   AF-A0A6I3N9E9-F1
#
_cell.length_a   1.000
_cell.length_b   1.000
_cell.length_c   1.000
_cell.angle_alpha   90.00
_cell.angle_beta   90.00
_cell.angle_gamma   90.00
#
_symmetry.space_group_name_H-M   'P 1'
#
loop_
_entity.id
_entity.type
_entity.pdbx_description
1 polymer ?
#
loop_
_entity_poly.entity_id
_entity_poly.type
_entity_poly.pdbx_seq_one_letter_code
_entity_poly.pdbx_strand_id
1 'polypeptide(L)'
;MKPTEDLKQEHKAIKTMLGIMTRIADDIRNGKEFDVKDIENIVYFLRVFADKCHHGKEENVLFPALIASGMPAENGPVSVMLHEHTLGRGYIKEMSDGVENWKNHQVTADKLIATAMTNYVTLLQNHIMKEENVLFMMADRMLAAAGQAEIAQRFEQIEEEVVGHGVHEEFHQLLDELLIKYPE
;
A
#
# COMPACT_ATOMS: atom_id res chain seq x y z
N MET A 1 -20.24 -3.33 -8.01
CA MET A 1 -18.86 -3.79 -8.24
C MET A 1 -18.55 -4.84 -7.18
N LYS A 2 -17.76 -5.87 -7.48
CA LYS A 2 -17.32 -6.81 -6.42
C LYS A 2 -16.31 -6.12 -5.50
N PRO A 3 -16.23 -6.47 -4.21
CA PRO A 3 -15.19 -5.93 -3.31
C PRO A 3 -13.77 -6.12 -3.84
N THR A 4 -13.49 -7.25 -4.48
CA THR A 4 -12.18 -7.55 -5.08
C THR A 4 -11.88 -6.71 -6.32
N GLU A 5 -12.90 -6.21 -7.02
CA GLU A 5 -12.72 -5.26 -8.12
C GLU A 5 -12.40 -3.86 -7.58
N ASP A 6 -12.97 -3.47 -6.44
CA ASP A 6 -12.66 -2.21 -5.74
C ASP A 6 -11.18 -2.16 -5.31
N LEU A 7 -10.71 -3.18 -4.59
CA LEU A 7 -9.30 -3.31 -4.18
C LEU A 7 -8.34 -3.27 -5.38
N LYS A 8 -8.72 -3.88 -6.51
CA LYS A 8 -7.94 -3.83 -7.76
C LYS A 8 -7.88 -2.43 -8.37
N GLN A 9 -8.87 -1.58 -8.15
CA GLN A 9 -8.78 -0.17 -8.57
C GLN A 9 -7.81 0.60 -7.68
N GLU A 10 -7.88 0.40 -6.36
CA GLU A 10 -6.95 1.01 -5.40
C GLU A 10 -5.49 0.60 -5.69
N HIS A 11 -5.27 -0.66 -6.07
CA HIS A 11 -3.96 -1.14 -6.51
C HIS A 11 -3.36 -0.34 -7.67
N LYS A 12 -4.15 0.31 -8.52
CA LYS A 12 -3.61 1.13 -9.61
C LYS A 12 -2.88 2.37 -9.07
N ALA A 13 -3.49 3.05 -8.10
CA ALA A 13 -2.86 4.20 -7.43
C ALA A 13 -1.61 3.75 -6.66
N ILE A 14 -1.71 2.62 -5.95
CA ILE A 14 -0.56 2.04 -5.23
C ILE A 14 0.57 1.68 -6.20
N LYS A 15 0.30 0.97 -7.30
CA LYS A 15 1.30 0.61 -8.32
C LYS A 15 1.97 1.84 -8.93
N THR A 16 1.21 2.92 -9.17
CA THR A 16 1.74 4.21 -9.64
C THR A 16 2.75 4.77 -8.63
N MET A 17 2.37 4.82 -7.35
CA MET A 17 3.28 5.26 -6.27
C MET A 17 4.54 4.37 -6.19
N LEU A 18 4.41 3.06 -6.35
CA LEU A 18 5.56 2.15 -6.35
C LEU A 18 6.54 2.47 -7.50
N GLY A 19 6.05 2.82 -8.69
CA GLY A 19 6.88 3.24 -9.81
C GLY A 19 7.69 4.52 -9.51
N ILE A 20 7.02 5.53 -8.94
CA ILE A 20 7.67 6.76 -8.46
C ILE A 20 8.76 6.42 -7.43
N MET A 21 8.45 5.58 -6.44
CA MET A 21 9.39 5.16 -5.40
C MET A 21 10.61 4.44 -5.98
N THR A 22 10.43 3.57 -6.99
CA THR A 22 11.55 2.93 -7.70
C THR A 22 12.48 3.98 -8.28
N ARG A 23 11.93 4.98 -8.96
CA ARG A 23 12.73 6.03 -9.59
C ARG A 23 13.50 6.86 -8.56
N ILE A 24 12.85 7.28 -7.48
CA ILE A 24 13.49 8.03 -6.40
C ILE A 24 14.63 7.21 -5.77
N ALA A 25 14.40 5.93 -5.49
CA ALA A 25 15.42 5.07 -4.92
C ALA A 25 16.64 4.90 -5.85
N ASP A 26 16.42 4.79 -7.17
CA ASP A 26 17.50 4.76 -8.16
C ASP A 26 18.26 6.08 -8.24
N ASP A 27 17.55 7.21 -8.23
CA ASP A 27 18.17 8.53 -8.27
C ASP A 27 19.06 8.77 -7.03
N ILE A 28 18.58 8.40 -5.83
CA ILE A 28 19.37 8.45 -4.59
C ILE A 28 20.61 7.54 -4.68
N ARG A 29 20.46 6.29 -5.16
CA ARG A 29 21.60 5.37 -5.33
C ARG A 29 22.67 5.91 -6.27
N ASN A 30 22.25 6.65 -7.29
CA ASN A 30 23.14 7.29 -8.26
C ASN A 30 23.70 8.63 -7.78
N GLY A 31 23.48 8.98 -6.51
CA GLY A 31 24.02 10.20 -5.89
C GLY A 31 23.32 11.48 -6.32
N LYS A 32 22.10 11.39 -6.87
CA LYS A 32 21.29 12.58 -7.13
C LYS A 32 20.66 13.08 -5.85
N GLU A 33 20.46 14.39 -5.79
CA GLU A 33 19.67 15.01 -4.73
C GLU A 33 18.21 14.56 -4.80
N PHE A 34 17.59 14.43 -3.64
CA PHE A 34 16.17 14.10 -3.51
C PHE A 34 15.50 15.16 -2.65
N ASP A 35 14.19 15.35 -2.86
CA ASP A 35 13.40 16.25 -2.05
C ASP A 35 12.83 15.49 -0.85
N VAL A 36 13.22 15.92 0.34
CA VAL A 36 12.74 15.33 1.59
C VAL A 36 11.22 15.39 1.69
N LYS A 37 10.61 16.46 1.17
CA LYS A 37 9.16 16.65 1.24
C LYS A 37 8.41 15.59 0.43
N ASP A 38 8.98 15.16 -0.70
CA ASP A 38 8.39 14.08 -1.49
C ASP A 38 8.40 12.77 -0.72
N ILE A 39 9.51 12.45 -0.03
CA ILE A 39 9.61 11.24 0.79
C ILE A 39 8.58 11.26 1.92
N GLU A 40 8.39 12.40 2.57
CA GLU A 40 7.36 12.57 3.61
C GLU A 40 5.95 12.37 3.06
N ASN A 41 5.66 12.95 1.89
CA ASN A 41 4.35 12.80 1.25
C ASN A 41 4.09 11.36 0.80
N ILE A 42 5.12 10.66 0.31
CA ILE A 42 5.06 9.23 0.00
C ILE A 42 4.74 8.43 1.27
N VAL A 43 5.49 8.66 2.36
CA VAL A 43 5.23 7.99 3.66
C VAL A 43 3.80 8.26 4.14
N TYR A 44 3.29 9.48 3.95
CA TYR A 44 1.91 9.83 4.29
C TYR A 44 0.89 9.04 3.45
N PHE A 45 1.05 9.02 2.12
CA PHE A 45 0.22 8.22 1.22
C PHE A 45 0.22 6.74 1.61
N LEU A 46 1.40 6.15 1.86
CA LEU A 46 1.51 4.73 2.23
C LEU A 46 0.83 4.43 3.57
N ARG A 47 0.94 5.32 4.56
CA ARG A 47 0.31 5.14 5.88
C ARG A 47 -1.20 5.28 5.83
N VAL A 48 -1.72 6.21 5.05
CA VAL A 48 -3.16 6.52 5.05
C VAL A 48 -3.89 5.70 4.00
N PHE A 49 -3.47 5.78 2.74
CA PHE A 49 -4.16 5.12 1.65
C PHE A 49 -3.84 3.62 1.60
N ALA A 50 -2.56 3.25 1.47
CA ALA A 50 -2.19 1.84 1.29
C ALA A 50 -2.43 1.01 2.58
N ASP A 51 -2.08 1.53 3.75
CA ASP A 51 -2.21 0.77 5.01
C ASP A 51 -3.59 0.97 5.67
N LYS A 52 -3.91 2.17 6.18
CA LYS A 52 -5.14 2.36 6.95
C LYS A 52 -6.42 2.14 6.14
N CYS A 53 -6.44 2.54 4.86
CA CYS A 53 -7.62 2.37 4.01
C CYS A 53 -7.61 0.99 3.35
N HIS A 54 -6.68 0.74 2.43
CA HIS A 54 -6.67 -0.46 1.60
C HIS A 54 -6.41 -1.75 2.43
N HIS A 55 -5.28 -1.88 3.14
CA HIS A 55 -5.10 -3.02 4.04
C HIS A 55 -6.14 -3.02 5.17
N GLY A 56 -6.67 -1.86 5.57
CA GLY A 56 -7.77 -1.76 6.53
C GLY A 56 -9.06 -2.45 6.05
N LYS A 57 -9.43 -2.28 4.78
CA LYS A 57 -10.53 -3.00 4.12
C LYS A 57 -10.27 -4.51 4.17
N GLU A 58 -9.04 -4.93 3.93
CA GLU A 58 -8.68 -6.34 3.90
C GLU A 58 -8.66 -6.98 5.29
N GLU A 59 -7.87 -6.43 6.21
CA GLU A 59 -7.65 -6.96 7.55
C GLU A 59 -8.92 -6.94 8.41
N ASN A 60 -9.77 -5.91 8.27
CA ASN A 60 -10.96 -5.73 9.13
C ASN A 60 -12.26 -6.30 8.54
N VAL A 61 -12.28 -6.64 7.25
CA VAL A 61 -13.52 -7.02 6.55
C VAL A 61 -13.30 -8.25 5.67
N LEU A 62 -12.45 -8.18 4.65
CA LEU A 62 -12.32 -9.26 3.67
C LEU A 62 -11.73 -10.52 4.29
N PHE A 63 -10.58 -10.42 4.96
CA PHE A 63 -9.88 -11.57 5.54
C PHE A 63 -10.73 -12.27 6.60
N PRO A 64 -11.39 -11.57 7.56
CA PRO A 64 -12.34 -12.19 8.47
C PRO A 64 -13.49 -12.92 7.76
N ALA A 65 -14.05 -12.34 6.70
CA ALA A 65 -15.13 -12.97 5.94
C ALA A 65 -14.66 -14.25 5.21
N LEU A 66 -13.44 -14.26 4.68
CA LEU A 66 -12.84 -15.44 4.07
C LEU A 66 -12.60 -16.56 5.09
N ILE A 67 -12.09 -16.22 6.27
CA ILE A 67 -11.89 -17.17 7.37
C ILE A 67 -13.22 -17.75 7.83
N ALA A 68 -14.23 -16.91 8.04
CA ALA A 68 -15.58 -17.34 8.40
C ALA A 68 -16.21 -18.26 7.34
N SER A 69 -15.80 -18.10 6.07
CA SER A 69 -16.23 -18.93 4.93
C SER A 69 -15.37 -20.19 4.73
N GLY A 70 -14.48 -20.51 5.68
CA GLY A 70 -13.70 -21.75 5.70
C GLY A 70 -12.26 -21.63 5.20
N MET A 71 -11.74 -20.42 4.94
CA MET A 71 -10.32 -20.25 4.65
C MET A 71 -9.48 -20.46 5.93
N PRO A 72 -8.36 -21.20 5.88
CA PRO A 72 -7.50 -21.36 7.04
C PRO A 72 -6.94 -20.01 7.53
N ALA A 73 -7.14 -19.72 8.82
CA ALA A 73 -6.59 -18.52 9.46
C ALA A 73 -5.07 -18.58 9.64
N GLU A 74 -4.53 -19.79 9.84
CA GLU A 74 -3.09 -20.05 9.98
C GLU A 74 -2.58 -20.90 8.82
N ASN A 75 -1.31 -20.72 8.48
CA ASN A 75 -0.62 -21.50 7.43
C ASN A 75 -1.34 -21.46 6.06
N GLY A 76 -2.08 -20.38 5.80
CA GLY A 76 -2.88 -20.16 4.61
C GLY A 76 -2.64 -18.79 3.97
N PRO A 77 -3.27 -18.51 2.81
CA PRO A 77 -3.07 -17.26 2.07
C PRO A 77 -3.23 -15.99 2.92
N VAL A 78 -4.26 -15.92 3.77
CA VAL A 78 -4.51 -14.77 4.66
C VAL A 78 -3.34 -14.54 5.63
N SER A 79 -2.80 -15.61 6.24
CA SER A 79 -1.67 -15.47 7.17
C SER A 79 -0.41 -14.92 6.50
N VAL A 80 -0.20 -15.25 5.22
CA VAL A 80 0.92 -14.71 4.42
C VAL A 80 0.69 -13.22 4.15
N MET A 81 -0.53 -12.81 3.76
CA MET A 81 -0.83 -11.40 3.52
C MET A 81 -0.63 -10.55 4.77
N LEU A 82 -1.18 -10.99 5.91
CA LEU A 82 -1.01 -10.30 7.20
C LEU A 82 0.45 -10.15 7.64
N HIS A 83 1.25 -11.18 7.39
CA HIS A 83 2.69 -11.11 7.66
C HIS A 83 3.36 -10.04 6.77
N GLU A 84 3.02 -10.00 5.49
CA GLU A 84 3.58 -9.01 4.57
C GLU A 84 3.09 -7.59 4.85
N HIS A 85 1.84 -7.37 5.27
CA HIS A 85 1.40 -6.06 5.74
C HIS A 85 2.26 -5.58 6.91
N THR A 86 2.60 -6.49 7.83
CA THR A 86 3.48 -6.18 8.96
C THR A 86 4.90 -5.81 8.52
N LEU A 87 5.47 -6.54 7.54
CA LEU A 87 6.76 -6.18 6.95
C LEU A 87 6.70 -4.82 6.23
N GLY A 88 5.62 -4.57 5.48
CA GLY A 88 5.38 -3.32 4.78
C GLY A 88 5.35 -2.12 5.73
N ARG A 89 4.62 -2.24 6.85
CA ARG A 89 4.62 -1.23 7.93
C ARG A 89 6.01 -1.00 8.51
N GLY A 90 6.84 -2.04 8.59
CA GLY A 90 8.26 -1.94 8.96
C GLY A 90 9.05 -1.03 8.02
N TYR A 91 8.98 -1.28 6.71
CA TYR A 91 9.69 -0.45 5.72
C TYR A 91 9.17 0.99 5.66
N ILE A 92 7.85 1.21 5.86
CA ILE A 92 7.29 2.56 5.99
C ILE A 92 7.90 3.30 7.19
N LYS A 93 8.10 2.59 8.31
CA LYS A 93 8.78 3.16 9.48
C LYS A 93 10.24 3.48 9.17
N GLU A 94 10.97 2.58 8.52
CA GLU A 94 12.37 2.78 8.14
C GLU A 94 12.56 4.00 7.22
N MET A 95 11.67 4.21 6.25
CA MET A 95 11.69 5.42 5.41
C MET A 95 11.48 6.69 6.23
N SER A 96 10.51 6.68 7.14
CA SER A 96 10.21 7.80 8.04
C SER A 96 11.38 8.12 8.97
N ASP A 97 12.00 7.10 9.57
CA ASP A 97 13.18 7.27 10.43
C ASP A 97 14.38 7.77 9.61
N GLY A 98 14.53 7.28 8.37
CA GLY A 98 15.56 7.71 7.43
C GLY A 98 15.47 9.20 7.10
N VAL A 99 14.25 9.72 6.89
CA VAL A 99 14.01 11.16 6.70
C VAL A 99 14.47 11.97 7.91
N GLU A 100 14.14 11.55 9.13
CA GLU A 100 14.57 12.24 10.34
C GLU A 100 16.09 12.18 10.53
N ASN A 101 16.72 11.05 10.21
CA ASN A 101 18.18 10.91 10.25
C ASN A 101 18.88 11.81 9.22
N TRP A 102 18.30 11.94 8.02
CA TRP A 102 18.81 12.83 6.98
C TRP A 102 18.76 14.30 7.40
N LYS A 103 17.63 14.75 7.98
CA LYS A 103 17.50 16.12 8.54
C LYS A 103 18.53 16.40 9.64
N ASN A 104 18.93 15.38 10.38
CA ASN A 104 19.98 15.46 11.41
C ASN A 104 21.40 15.26 10.86
N HIS A 105 21.59 15.29 9.53
CA HIS A 105 22.87 15.15 8.85
C HIS A 105 23.62 13.85 9.18
N GLN A 106 22.91 12.76 9.47
CA GLN A 106 23.55 11.46 9.68
C GLN A 106 24.07 10.90 8.35
N VAL A 107 25.29 10.36 8.39
CA VAL A 107 25.93 9.71 7.24
C VAL A 107 25.11 8.49 6.80
N THR A 108 24.96 8.30 5.49
CA THR A 108 24.22 7.21 4.82
C THR A 108 22.71 7.17 5.03
N ALA A 109 22.08 8.21 5.60
CA ALA A 109 20.63 8.26 5.76
C ALA A 109 19.87 8.18 4.41
N ASP A 110 20.39 8.82 3.37
CA ASP A 110 19.94 8.70 1.98
C ASP A 110 19.91 7.23 1.50
N LYS A 111 21.00 6.50 1.70
CA LYS A 111 21.12 5.10 1.28
C LYS A 111 20.14 4.20 2.02
N LEU A 112 19.89 4.48 3.30
CA LEU A 112 18.91 3.75 4.10
C LEU A 112 17.49 4.00 3.60
N ILE A 113 17.13 5.26 3.28
CA ILE A 113 15.83 5.59 2.66
C ILE A 113 15.65 4.81 1.35
N ALA A 114 16.62 4.87 0.45
CA ALA A 114 16.55 4.18 -0.85
C ALA A 114 16.44 2.65 -0.70
N THR A 115 17.12 2.07 0.30
CA THR A 115 17.03 0.64 0.60
C THR A 115 15.63 0.26 1.11
N ALA A 116 15.09 1.01 2.08
CA ALA A 116 13.75 0.79 2.60
C ALA A 116 12.66 0.93 1.51
N MET A 117 12.77 1.96 0.65
CA MET A 117 11.91 2.11 -0.53
C MET A 117 11.95 0.90 -1.45
N THR A 118 13.15 0.42 -1.78
CA THR A 118 13.32 -0.71 -2.71
C THR A 118 12.74 -2.00 -2.13
N ASN A 119 12.94 -2.24 -0.84
CA ASN A 119 12.39 -3.38 -0.14
C ASN A 119 10.86 -3.31 -0.09
N TYR A 120 10.28 -2.15 0.22
CA TYR A 120 8.83 -1.95 0.20
C TYR A 120 8.24 -2.17 -1.19
N VAL A 121 8.83 -1.59 -2.24
CA VAL A 121 8.38 -1.79 -3.63
C VAL A 121 8.39 -3.26 -4.00
N THR A 122 9.51 -3.96 -3.73
CA THR A 122 9.65 -5.38 -4.07
C THR A 122 8.62 -6.24 -3.32
N LEU A 123 8.42 -5.95 -2.02
CA LEU A 123 7.42 -6.63 -1.21
C LEU A 123 6.02 -6.41 -1.80
N LEU A 124 5.62 -5.15 -2.02
CA LEU A 124 4.24 -4.83 -2.35
C LEU A 124 3.86 -5.22 -3.79
N GLN A 125 4.81 -5.20 -4.74
CA GLN A 125 4.57 -5.75 -6.08
C GLN A 125 4.27 -7.25 -6.03
N ASN A 126 5.04 -8.01 -5.25
CA ASN A 126 4.81 -9.45 -5.07
C ASN A 126 3.53 -9.73 -4.27
N HIS A 127 3.23 -8.89 -3.28
CA HIS A 127 2.01 -8.94 -2.49
C HIS A 127 0.77 -8.80 -3.37
N ILE A 128 0.68 -7.69 -4.12
CA ILE A 128 -0.44 -7.41 -5.02
C ILE A 128 -0.62 -8.52 -6.06
N MET A 129 0.47 -9.08 -6.59
CA MET A 129 0.38 -10.22 -7.52
C MET A 129 -0.29 -11.44 -6.89
N LYS A 130 0.00 -11.75 -5.63
CA LYS A 130 -0.64 -12.88 -4.93
C LYS A 130 -2.10 -12.60 -4.62
N GLU A 131 -2.43 -11.37 -4.30
CA GLU A 131 -3.82 -10.99 -4.07
C GLU A 131 -4.65 -11.09 -5.34
N GLU A 132 -4.24 -10.38 -6.39
CA GLU A 132 -4.99 -10.29 -7.63
C GLU A 132 -5.14 -11.64 -8.34
N ASN A 133 -4.10 -12.48 -8.29
CA ASN A 133 -4.02 -13.74 -9.04
C ASN A 133 -4.24 -14.98 -8.18
N VAL A 134 -4.45 -14.86 -6.87
CA VAL A 134 -4.75 -16.01 -6.02
C VAL A 134 -5.87 -15.67 -5.06
N LEU A 135 -5.64 -14.75 -4.12
CA LEU A 135 -6.56 -14.53 -3.01
C LEU A 135 -7.91 -14.00 -3.48
N PHE A 136 -7.93 -12.99 -4.36
CA PHE A 136 -9.16 -12.39 -4.87
C PHE A 136 -9.96 -13.37 -5.74
N MET A 137 -9.29 -14.24 -6.49
CA MET A 137 -9.98 -15.32 -7.22
C MET A 137 -10.63 -16.35 -6.28
N MET A 138 -9.98 -16.65 -5.15
CA MET A 138 -10.57 -17.52 -4.12
C MET A 138 -11.75 -16.81 -3.44
N ALA A 139 -11.61 -15.54 -3.09
CA ALA A 139 -12.66 -14.73 -2.48
C ALA A 139 -13.93 -14.70 -3.34
N ASP A 140 -13.77 -14.44 -4.64
CA ASP A 140 -14.87 -14.40 -5.60
C ASP A 140 -15.63 -15.73 -5.74
N ARG A 141 -14.96 -16.86 -5.49
CA ARG A 141 -15.56 -18.20 -5.54
C ARG A 141 -16.18 -18.62 -4.20
N MET A 142 -15.60 -18.18 -3.09
CA MET A 142 -16.01 -18.57 -1.74
C MET A 142 -17.19 -17.74 -1.22
N LEU A 143 -17.22 -16.44 -1.54
CA LEU A 143 -18.19 -15.51 -1.00
C LEU A 143 -19.43 -15.44 -1.89
N ALA A 144 -20.60 -15.70 -1.31
CA ALA A 144 -21.88 -15.52 -1.99
C ALA A 144 -22.15 -14.03 -2.29
N ALA A 145 -23.00 -13.76 -3.29
CA ALA A 145 -23.31 -12.39 -3.72
C ALA A 145 -23.80 -11.48 -2.59
N ALA A 146 -24.61 -12.00 -1.66
CA ALA A 146 -25.07 -11.23 -0.50
C ALA A 146 -23.92 -10.82 0.44
N GLY A 147 -22.98 -11.74 0.71
CA GLY A 147 -21.78 -11.44 1.51
C GLY A 147 -20.84 -10.46 0.81
N GLN A 148 -20.71 -10.56 -0.52
CA GLN A 148 -19.95 -9.57 -1.29
C GLN A 148 -20.57 -8.17 -1.23
N ALA A 149 -21.91 -8.06 -1.26
CA ALA A 149 -22.60 -6.77 -1.12
C ALA A 149 -22.39 -6.15 0.27
N GLU A 150 -22.43 -6.96 1.34
CA GLU A 150 -22.16 -6.49 2.70
C GLU A 150 -20.71 -6.00 2.86
N ILE A 151 -19.74 -6.75 2.31
CA ILE A 151 -18.33 -6.34 2.32
C ILE A 151 -18.15 -5.02 1.57
N ALA A 152 -18.76 -4.85 0.40
CA ALA A 152 -18.67 -3.62 -0.38
C ALA A 152 -19.19 -2.41 0.41
N GLN A 153 -20.32 -2.55 1.11
CA GLN A 153 -20.84 -1.48 1.96
C GLN A 153 -19.89 -1.13 3.11
N ARG A 154 -19.23 -2.13 3.71
CA ARG A 154 -18.24 -1.89 4.78
C ARG A 154 -16.95 -1.26 4.24
N PHE A 155 -16.57 -1.55 2.99
CA PHE A 155 -15.44 -0.88 2.34
C PHE A 155 -15.72 0.61 2.14
N GLU A 156 -16.92 0.96 1.65
CA GLU A 156 -17.33 2.36 1.49
C GLU A 156 -17.25 3.13 2.82
N GLN A 157 -17.69 2.51 3.93
CA GLN A 157 -17.59 3.11 5.27
C GLN A 157 -16.13 3.37 5.70
N ILE A 158 -15.24 2.38 5.50
CA ILE A 158 -13.82 2.54 5.84
C ILE A 158 -13.19 3.65 5.01
N GLU A 159 -13.50 3.70 3.72
CA GLU A 159 -12.97 4.72 2.82
C GLU A 159 -13.44 6.13 3.21
N GLU A 160 -14.73 6.29 3.54
CA GLU A 160 -15.29 7.55 4.02
C GLU A 160 -14.67 7.99 5.36
N GLU A 161 -14.44 7.05 6.29
CA GLU A 161 -13.84 7.33 7.61
C GLU A 161 -12.34 7.64 7.55
N VAL A 162 -11.59 6.95 6.68
CA VAL A 162 -10.11 7.04 6.65
C VAL A 162 -9.62 8.10 5.66
N VAL A 163 -10.21 8.14 4.46
CA VAL A 163 -9.81 9.03 3.38
C VAL A 163 -10.80 10.19 3.28
N GLY A 164 -12.09 9.87 3.16
CA GLY A 164 -13.12 10.88 2.88
C GLY A 164 -12.86 11.65 1.57
N HIS A 165 -13.74 12.57 1.22
CA HIS A 165 -13.65 13.25 -0.09
C HIS A 165 -12.39 14.12 -0.27
N GLY A 166 -11.94 14.85 0.76
CA GLY A 166 -10.82 15.79 0.63
C GLY A 166 -9.45 15.12 0.49
N VAL A 167 -9.19 14.03 1.21
CA VAL A 167 -7.89 13.34 1.16
C VAL A 167 -7.77 12.52 -0.13
N HIS A 168 -8.89 12.06 -0.70
CA HIS A 168 -8.89 11.37 -1.98
C HIS A 168 -8.36 12.28 -3.10
N GLU A 169 -8.87 13.51 -3.17
CA GLU A 169 -8.42 14.53 -4.13
C GLU A 169 -6.95 14.92 -3.90
N GLU A 170 -6.53 15.06 -2.64
CA GLU A 170 -5.13 15.33 -2.27
C GLU A 170 -4.18 14.24 -2.80
N PHE A 171 -4.55 12.96 -2.67
CA PHE A 171 -3.69 11.87 -3.14
C PHE A 171 -3.63 11.74 -4.65
N HIS A 172 -4.71 12.04 -5.38
CA HIS A 172 -4.63 12.13 -6.85
C HIS A 172 -3.71 13.25 -7.28
N GLN A 173 -3.84 14.44 -6.69
CA GLN A 173 -2.96 15.56 -6.99
C GLN A 173 -1.50 15.24 -6.65
N LEU A 174 -1.25 14.60 -5.50
CA LEU A 174 0.09 14.17 -5.11
C LEU A 174 0.71 13.21 -6.14
N LEU A 175 -0.06 12.22 -6.61
CA LEU A 175 0.41 11.28 -7.63
C LEU A 175 0.75 12.00 -8.95
N ASP A 176 -0.12 12.91 -9.41
CA ASP A 176 0.10 13.69 -10.63
C ASP A 176 1.37 14.55 -10.53
N GLU A 177 1.55 15.26 -9.41
CA GLU A 177 2.73 16.10 -9.16
C GLU A 177 4.02 15.27 -9.12
N LEU A 178 4.00 14.13 -8.43
CA LEU A 178 5.15 13.24 -8.34
C LEU A 178 5.46 12.56 -9.68
N LEU A 179 4.46 12.19 -10.49
CA LEU A 179 4.68 11.63 -11.83
C LEU A 179 5.35 12.63 -12.78
N ILE A 180 4.99 13.91 -12.69
CA ILE A 180 5.64 14.96 -13.47
C ILE A 180 7.11 15.12 -13.05
N LYS A 181 7.40 15.03 -11.75
CA LYS A 181 8.74 15.18 -11.19
C LYS A 181 9.63 13.95 -11.42
N TYR A 182 9.04 12.76 -11.38
CA TYR A 182 9.69 11.45 -11.50
C TYR A 182 9.00 10.60 -12.59
N PRO A 183 9.17 10.95 -13.87
CA PRO A 183 8.55 10.19 -14.96
C PRO A 183 9.14 8.78 -15.07
N GLU A 184 8.32 7.86 -15.59
CA GLU A 184 8.70 6.47 -15.91
C GLU A 184 9.95 6.37 -16.79
#